data_AF-A0A833QQ16-F1
#
_entry.id   AF-A0A833QQ16-F1
#
_cell.length_a   1.000
_cell.length_b   1.000
_cell.length_c   1.000
_cell.angle_alpha   90.00
_cell.angle_beta   90.00
_cell.angle_gamma   90.00
#
_symmetry.space_group_name_H-M   'P 1'
#
loop_
_entity.id
_entity.type
_entity.pdbx_description
1 polymer ?
#
loop_
_entity_poly.entity_id
_entity_poly.type
_entity_poly.pdbx_seq_one_letter_code
_entity_poly.pdbx_strand_id
1 'polypeptide(L)'
;MAKSVLTNQQHVPAEVTHVIEQLERHCLAPDGSLLSKPAYDDLQQAKEEMLKERRNYLEAMAVYCEAIAMVEEYQQAASASAGIGSGFSSLKDVTGLYPHLKLNCSPQEEDSEKQSSRSSFDSTTPTSISPGSTTNLYSNTTLSVTSASGSISAINSYNNVGSDVAADPPIGGVADRFLGITPAYLYQTQQEEPILGVDMPDYQRPLVREIESRLETKCDMLAEIFASEEIDSSSISQISSARLSERVKMIIEEIEKEEADLLDDLSSMDRKFNEHYNVLEQILSVLIKFVKELKLQHQHEYDEMKKTWLCKRCQTMNAKLRVLEHLLLRDTYTKDSVPALHRIRKFLLEATEEASISYNKAVTRLREYQGVDPHFDSIARQYHDIVKKLEGMRWTIDQVEIDLKQRSVDHQS
;
A
#
# COMPACT_ATOMS: atom_id res chain seq x y z
N MET A 1 32.78 -12.54 26.76
CA MET A 1 33.88 -13.30 26.15
C MET A 1 34.19 -12.70 24.78
N ALA A 2 35.06 -11.69 24.71
CA ALA A 2 35.60 -11.13 23.45
C ALA A 2 36.75 -10.17 23.76
N LYS A 3 37.75 -10.63 24.53
CA LYS A 3 39.00 -9.87 24.80
C LYS A 3 40.26 -10.65 24.40
N SER A 4 40.12 -11.78 23.69
CA SER A 4 41.22 -12.74 23.51
C SER A 4 41.77 -12.87 22.10
N VAL A 5 41.52 -11.91 21.18
CA VAL A 5 42.02 -12.02 19.79
C VAL A 5 43.08 -10.97 19.43
N LEU A 6 43.42 -10.05 20.35
CA LEU A 6 44.40 -8.98 20.10
C LEU A 6 45.87 -9.34 20.45
N THR A 7 46.20 -10.63 20.62
CA THR A 7 47.56 -11.07 20.96
C THR A 7 48.22 -11.89 19.86
N ASN A 8 48.05 -11.50 18.59
CA ASN A 8 48.90 -12.00 17.51
C ASN A 8 49.33 -10.83 16.60
N GLN A 9 50.16 -9.94 17.14
CA GLN A 9 50.94 -8.99 16.36
C GLN A 9 52.15 -9.71 15.76
N GLN A 10 51.97 -10.30 14.58
CA GLN A 10 53.07 -10.50 13.64
C GLN A 10 52.79 -9.63 12.41
N HIS A 11 53.45 -8.48 12.41
CA HIS A 11 53.74 -7.59 11.28
C HIS A 11 52.63 -7.46 10.22
N VAL A 12 51.50 -6.88 10.62
CA VAL A 12 50.49 -6.40 9.67
C VAL A 12 51.06 -5.14 9.00
N PRO A 13 51.11 -5.04 7.65
CA PRO A 13 51.64 -3.88 6.95
C PRO A 13 50.97 -2.58 7.42
N ALA A 14 51.73 -1.50 7.57
CA ALA A 14 51.24 -0.20 8.07
C ALA A 14 50.00 0.30 7.29
N GLU A 15 49.90 -0.05 6.01
CA GLU A 15 48.76 0.24 5.13
C GLU A 15 47.48 -0.49 5.56
N VAL A 16 47.56 -1.76 5.96
CA VAL A 16 46.40 -2.55 6.38
C VAL A 16 45.89 -2.06 7.73
N THR A 17 46.79 -1.69 8.65
CA THR A 17 46.40 -1.03 9.90
C THR A 17 45.73 0.33 9.66
N HIS A 18 46.18 1.09 8.66
CA HIS A 18 45.57 2.37 8.31
C HIS A 18 44.17 2.18 7.69
N VAL A 19 43.99 1.18 6.83
CA VAL A 19 42.69 0.84 6.24
C VAL A 19 41.70 0.35 7.29
N ILE A 20 42.14 -0.49 8.24
CA ILE A 20 41.30 -0.93 9.35
C ILE A 20 40.89 0.25 10.23
N GLU A 21 41.81 1.16 10.54
CA GLU A 21 41.52 2.37 11.33
C GLU A 21 40.57 3.33 10.60
N GLN A 22 40.68 3.43 9.27
CA GLN A 22 39.73 4.20 8.44
C GLN A 22 38.34 3.54 8.38
N LEU A 23 38.28 2.21 8.27
CA LEU A 23 37.03 1.45 8.29
C LEU A 23 36.34 1.53 9.65
N GLU A 24 37.09 1.43 10.75
CA GLU A 24 36.58 1.63 12.12
C GLU A 24 36.05 3.06 12.31
N ARG A 25 36.76 4.08 11.80
CA ARG A 25 36.32 5.47 11.90
C ARG A 25 35.11 5.82 11.04
N HIS A 26 34.99 5.26 9.83
CA HIS A 26 34.00 5.72 8.86
C HIS A 26 32.84 4.75 8.65
N CYS A 27 33.09 3.45 8.73
CA CYS A 27 32.14 2.43 8.32
C CYS A 27 31.60 1.60 9.48
N LEU A 28 32.34 1.43 10.57
CA LEU A 28 31.95 0.54 11.67
C LEU A 28 31.37 1.28 12.88
N ALA A 29 30.59 0.54 13.68
CA ALA A 29 29.95 1.01 14.89
C ALA A 29 30.97 1.29 16.03
N PRO A 30 30.75 2.33 16.86
CA PRO A 30 31.66 2.72 17.93
C PRO A 30 31.65 1.78 19.15
N ASP A 31 30.79 0.75 19.16
CA ASP A 31 30.66 -0.22 20.25
C ASP A 31 31.65 -1.39 20.15
N GLY A 32 32.50 -1.39 19.12
CA GLY A 32 33.43 -2.49 18.83
C GLY A 32 32.75 -3.70 18.19
N SER A 33 31.47 -3.60 17.81
CA SER A 33 30.86 -4.57 16.92
C SER A 33 31.31 -4.28 15.48
N LEU A 34 31.68 -5.31 14.73
CA LEU A 34 32.07 -5.21 13.32
C LEU A 34 30.85 -4.93 12.40
N LEU A 35 29.82 -4.26 12.93
CA LEU A 35 28.62 -3.86 12.20
C LEU A 35 28.85 -2.51 11.53
N SER A 36 28.21 -2.32 10.38
CA SER A 36 28.24 -1.02 9.74
C SER A 36 27.47 0.01 10.58
N LYS A 37 27.90 1.27 10.59
CA LYS A 37 27.19 2.37 11.28
C LYS A 37 25.69 2.42 11.00
N PRO A 38 25.21 2.37 9.75
CA PRO A 38 23.77 2.39 9.50
C PRO A 38 23.05 1.18 10.10
N ALA A 39 23.64 -0.03 10.03
CA ALA A 39 23.05 -1.21 10.64
C ALA A 39 23.01 -1.14 12.17
N TYR A 40 24.00 -0.49 12.78
CA TYR A 40 24.02 -0.24 14.23
C TYR A 40 22.98 0.80 14.65
N ASP A 41 22.87 1.90 13.91
CA ASP A 41 21.88 2.95 14.17
C ASP A 41 20.44 2.39 14.01
N ASP A 42 20.19 1.60 12.96
CA ASP A 42 18.91 0.90 12.74
C ASP A 42 18.57 -0.05 13.89
N LEU A 43 19.55 -0.82 14.38
CA LEU A 43 19.36 -1.73 15.52
C LEU A 43 19.11 -0.97 16.83
N GLN A 44 19.81 0.14 17.04
CA GLN A 44 19.63 0.98 18.21
C GLN A 44 18.24 1.64 18.20
N GLN A 45 17.81 2.13 17.04
CA GLN A 45 16.45 2.65 16.84
C GLN A 45 15.40 1.56 17.09
N ALA A 46 15.56 0.37 16.52
CA ALA A 46 14.65 -0.75 16.72
C ALA A 46 14.53 -1.14 18.20
N LYS A 47 15.66 -1.11 18.94
CA LYS A 47 15.68 -1.35 20.38
C LYS A 47 14.91 -0.28 21.16
N GLU A 48 15.07 0.99 20.80
CA GLU A 48 14.33 2.10 21.43
C GLU A 48 12.84 2.02 21.15
N GLU A 49 12.45 1.67 19.92
CA GLU A 49 11.05 1.41 19.54
C GLU A 49 10.46 0.24 20.33
N MET A 50 11.21 -0.85 20.50
CA MET A 50 10.78 -1.99 21.31
C MET A 50 10.58 -1.63 22.79
N LEU A 51 11.48 -0.82 23.36
CA LEU A 51 11.37 -0.36 24.75
C LEU A 51 10.18 0.59 24.93
N LYS A 52 9.91 1.44 23.93
CA LYS A 52 8.74 2.31 23.91
C LYS A 52 7.45 1.50 23.86
N GLU A 53 7.38 0.51 22.98
CA GLU A 53 6.20 -0.35 22.85
C GLU A 53 5.96 -1.18 24.13
N ARG A 54 7.04 -1.68 24.75
CA ARG A 54 6.96 -2.34 26.07
C ARG A 54 6.37 -1.41 27.14
N ARG A 55 6.71 -0.12 27.13
CA ARG A 55 6.17 0.86 28.07
C ARG A 55 4.67 1.08 27.84
N ASN A 56 4.26 1.25 26.58
CA ASN A 56 2.84 1.39 26.21
C ASN A 56 2.03 0.16 26.64
N TYR A 57 2.58 -1.05 26.46
CA TYR A 57 1.93 -2.28 26.91
C TYR A 57 1.71 -2.31 28.43
N LEU A 58 2.71 -1.89 29.21
CA LEU A 58 2.59 -1.82 30.67
C LEU A 58 1.54 -0.79 31.12
N GLU A 59 1.47 0.35 30.44
CA GLU A 59 0.44 1.37 30.69
C GLU A 59 -0.97 0.85 30.36
N ALA A 60 -1.12 0.20 29.21
CA ALA A 60 -2.39 -0.43 28.82
C ALA A 60 -2.83 -1.52 29.82
N MET A 61 -1.89 -2.29 30.34
CA MET A 61 -2.15 -3.30 31.38
C MET A 61 -2.63 -2.64 32.68
N ALA A 62 -2.04 -1.52 33.10
CA ALA A 62 -2.49 -0.78 34.27
C ALA A 62 -3.92 -0.25 34.11
N VAL A 63 -4.24 0.34 32.96
CA VAL A 63 -5.61 0.82 32.64
C VAL A 63 -6.61 -0.35 32.63
N TYR A 64 -6.22 -1.51 32.11
CA TYR A 64 -7.07 -2.70 32.11
C TYR A 64 -7.35 -3.20 33.54
N CYS A 65 -6.33 -3.23 34.41
CA CYS A 65 -6.51 -3.57 35.81
C CYS A 65 -7.45 -2.59 36.54
N GLU A 66 -7.33 -1.29 36.28
CA GLU A 66 -8.22 -0.27 36.83
C GLU A 66 -9.68 -0.47 36.34
N ALA A 67 -9.85 -0.76 35.06
CA ALA A 67 -11.17 -1.02 34.49
C ALA A 67 -11.84 -2.27 35.09
N ILE A 68 -11.07 -3.34 35.35
CA ILE A 68 -11.57 -4.52 36.06
C ILE A 68 -12.01 -4.15 37.48
N ALA A 69 -11.19 -3.40 38.22
CA ALA A 69 -11.52 -2.98 39.58
C ALA A 69 -12.83 -2.17 39.62
N MET A 70 -13.05 -1.25 38.66
CA MET A 70 -14.30 -0.50 38.56
C MET A 70 -15.52 -1.39 38.28
N VAL A 71 -15.37 -2.43 37.45
CA VAL A 71 -16.46 -3.38 37.16
C VAL A 71 -16.76 -4.24 38.39
N GLU A 72 -15.74 -4.68 39.12
CA GLU A 72 -15.89 -5.43 40.36
C GLU A 72 -16.58 -4.59 41.44
N GLU A 73 -16.19 -3.32 41.59
CA GLU A 73 -16.82 -2.39 42.53
C GLU A 73 -18.30 -2.13 42.18
N TYR A 74 -18.61 -1.95 40.89
CA TYR A 74 -20.00 -1.82 40.44
C TYR A 74 -20.82 -3.09 40.70
N GLN A 75 -20.25 -4.27 40.45
CA GLN A 75 -20.90 -5.54 40.71
C GLN A 75 -21.12 -5.78 42.21
N GLN A 76 -20.18 -5.37 43.06
CA GLN A 76 -20.30 -5.41 44.51
C GLN A 76 -21.38 -4.44 45.00
N ALA A 77 -21.44 -3.21 44.47
CA ALA A 77 -22.49 -2.24 44.80
C ALA A 77 -23.89 -2.70 44.35
N ALA A 78 -23.99 -3.34 43.18
CA ALA A 78 -25.24 -3.94 42.69
C ALA A 78 -25.67 -5.16 43.54
N SER A 79 -24.71 -5.94 44.05
CA SER A 79 -25.00 -7.09 44.91
C SER A 79 -25.37 -6.65 46.34
N ALA A 80 -24.72 -5.60 46.85
CA ALA A 80 -25.04 -5.00 48.14
C ALA A 80 -26.44 -4.34 48.16
N SER A 81 -26.88 -3.77 47.03
CA SER A 81 -28.24 -3.24 46.89
C SER A 81 -29.31 -4.32 46.69
N ALA A 82 -28.93 -5.51 46.21
CA ALA A 82 -29.82 -6.67 46.10
C ALA A 82 -29.96 -7.49 47.40
N GLY A 83 -29.06 -7.30 48.37
CA GLY A 83 -29.04 -8.02 49.66
C GLY A 83 -30.04 -7.52 50.71
N ILE A 84 -30.76 -6.41 50.47
CA ILE A 84 -31.82 -5.93 51.35
C ILE A 84 -33.17 -6.25 50.68
N GLY A 85 -33.81 -7.30 51.21
CA GLY A 85 -34.92 -8.00 50.59
C GLY A 85 -36.18 -7.17 50.27
N SER A 86 -36.83 -7.62 49.20
CA SER A 86 -38.26 -7.55 48.89
C SER A 86 -39.10 -6.44 49.56
N GLY A 87 -39.42 -5.40 48.80
CA GLY A 87 -40.46 -4.45 49.14
C GLY A 87 -40.83 -3.62 47.92
N PHE A 88 -42.02 -3.87 47.38
CA PHE A 88 -42.63 -3.16 46.26
C PHE A 88 -42.65 -1.64 46.47
N SER A 89 -42.47 -0.88 45.38
CA SER A 89 -42.80 0.54 45.22
C SER A 89 -41.81 1.57 45.79
N SER A 90 -41.03 2.22 44.92
CA SER A 90 -40.94 3.69 44.84
C SER A 90 -39.84 4.11 43.85
N LEU A 91 -40.26 4.44 42.63
CA LEU A 91 -39.46 5.09 41.60
C LEU A 91 -39.34 6.61 41.87
N LYS A 92 -38.88 7.02 43.05
CA LYS A 92 -38.79 8.46 43.40
C LYS A 92 -37.47 9.00 43.93
N ASP A 93 -36.51 8.20 44.37
CA ASP A 93 -35.25 8.76 44.89
C ASP A 93 -34.03 8.33 44.07
N VAL A 94 -33.94 8.83 42.83
CA VAL A 94 -32.70 8.82 42.03
C VAL A 94 -32.06 10.21 41.99
N THR A 95 -32.58 11.17 42.77
CA THR A 95 -32.04 12.54 42.86
C THR A 95 -31.00 12.69 43.98
N GLY A 96 -30.68 11.62 44.73
CA GLY A 96 -29.84 11.69 45.94
C GLY A 96 -28.40 11.14 45.85
N LEU A 97 -27.99 10.49 44.75
CA LEU A 97 -26.70 9.74 44.72
C LEU A 97 -25.50 10.53 44.13
N TYR A 98 -25.62 11.85 44.00
CA TYR A 98 -24.58 12.71 43.39
C TYR A 98 -23.69 13.56 44.35
N PRO A 99 -23.31 13.13 45.57
CA PRO A 99 -22.19 13.80 46.25
C PRO A 99 -21.01 12.90 46.70
N HIS A 100 -20.96 11.61 46.37
CA HIS A 100 -19.89 10.73 46.91
C HIS A 100 -18.72 10.39 45.98
N LEU A 101 -18.65 10.94 44.76
CA LEU A 101 -17.40 10.99 43.99
C LEU A 101 -16.52 12.14 44.52
N LYS A 102 -16.11 12.02 45.78
CA LYS A 102 -15.07 12.84 46.36
C LYS A 102 -13.75 12.28 45.82
N LEU A 103 -13.30 12.85 44.72
CA LEU A 103 -11.93 12.71 44.20
C LEU A 103 -10.95 13.07 45.32
N ASN A 104 -10.55 12.07 46.10
CA ASN A 104 -9.48 12.16 47.06
C ASN A 104 -8.43 11.11 46.66
N CYS A 105 -7.57 11.49 45.72
CA CYS A 105 -6.20 11.03 45.75
C CYS A 105 -5.32 12.24 45.46
N SER A 106 -4.90 12.89 46.54
CA SER A 106 -3.82 13.87 46.51
C SER A 106 -2.55 13.17 46.04
N PRO A 107 -1.77 13.74 45.10
CA PRO A 107 -0.39 13.31 44.92
C PRO A 107 0.38 13.79 46.14
N GLN A 108 0.79 12.86 46.99
CA GLN A 108 1.78 13.15 48.02
C GLN A 108 3.13 13.28 47.32
N GLU A 109 3.72 14.46 47.47
CA GLU A 109 5.07 14.82 47.06
C GLU A 109 6.10 13.84 47.66
N GLU A 110 6.97 13.30 46.81
CA GLU A 110 8.36 13.04 47.20
C GLU A 110 9.26 13.44 46.03
N ASP A 111 10.23 14.28 46.38
CA ASP A 111 11.10 15.07 45.53
C ASP A 111 12.00 14.24 44.62
N SER A 112 12.14 14.66 43.36
CA SER A 112 13.43 14.71 42.67
C SER A 112 13.36 15.72 41.51
N GLU A 113 13.94 16.87 41.80
CA GLU A 113 14.19 18.05 40.98
C GLU A 113 14.73 17.80 39.55
N LYS A 114 14.43 18.79 38.68
CA LYS A 114 15.10 19.23 37.43
C LYS A 114 14.75 18.38 36.18
N GLN A 115 14.19 18.91 35.10
CA GLN A 115 14.43 20.21 34.46
C GLN A 115 13.19 20.78 33.76
N SER A 116 13.13 22.11 33.82
CA SER A 116 12.19 23.05 33.20
C SER A 116 12.48 23.26 31.70
N SER A 117 11.44 23.41 30.87
CA SER A 117 11.30 24.38 29.74
C SER A 117 9.93 24.14 29.06
N ARG A 118 8.85 24.88 29.37
CA ARG A 118 8.40 26.21 28.86
C ARG A 118 8.39 26.39 27.33
N SER A 119 7.17 26.33 26.74
CA SER A 119 6.63 27.25 25.71
C SER A 119 5.19 26.82 25.37
N SER A 120 4.13 27.43 25.93
CA SER A 120 3.36 28.55 25.36
C SER A 120 3.24 28.57 23.83
N PHE A 121 2.03 28.41 23.28
CA PHE A 121 1.30 29.48 22.58
C PHE A 121 -0.16 29.06 22.35
N ASP A 122 -1.04 30.00 22.69
CA ASP A 122 -2.48 30.05 22.45
C ASP A 122 -2.76 30.42 20.99
N SER A 123 -3.81 29.85 20.38
CA SER A 123 -4.69 30.58 19.44
C SER A 123 -5.87 29.73 18.94
N THR A 124 -7.03 30.34 19.11
CA THR A 124 -8.38 30.02 18.66
C THR A 124 -8.57 30.07 17.14
N THR A 125 -9.14 28.98 16.57
CA THR A 125 -10.19 28.85 15.50
C THR A 125 -10.05 29.62 14.14
N PRO A 126 -10.81 29.31 13.05
CA PRO A 126 -11.57 28.11 12.61
C PRO A 126 -11.38 27.71 11.10
N THR A 127 -12.00 26.60 10.68
CA THR A 127 -12.52 26.27 9.32
C THR A 127 -11.56 25.97 8.15
N SER A 128 -11.55 24.73 7.66
CA SER A 128 -12.11 24.35 6.34
C SER A 128 -11.91 22.86 6.05
N ILE A 129 -12.90 22.31 5.35
CA ILE A 129 -13.08 20.90 5.04
C ILE A 129 -12.64 20.72 3.57
N SER A 130 -11.74 19.79 3.27
CA SER A 130 -11.62 19.22 1.93
C SER A 130 -11.04 17.80 1.97
N PRO A 131 -11.63 16.81 1.26
CA PRO A 131 -11.20 15.43 1.29
C PRO A 131 -10.16 15.15 0.18
N GLY A 132 -8.94 14.78 0.56
CA GLY A 132 -7.92 14.27 -0.36
C GLY A 132 -7.88 12.75 -0.33
N SER A 133 -8.39 12.11 -1.38
CA SER A 133 -8.22 10.67 -1.63
C SER A 133 -6.87 10.42 -2.29
N THR A 134 -5.98 9.67 -1.65
CA THR A 134 -4.78 9.10 -2.28
C THR A 134 -5.04 7.65 -2.69
N THR A 135 -5.18 7.42 -3.99
CA THR A 135 -5.17 6.10 -4.63
C THR A 135 -3.75 5.69 -4.99
N ASN A 136 -3.28 4.57 -4.43
CA ASN A 136 -2.05 3.90 -4.84
C ASN A 136 -2.30 3.13 -6.16
N LEU A 137 -1.47 3.36 -7.18
CA LEU A 137 -1.47 2.59 -8.43
C LEU A 137 -0.42 1.48 -8.36
N TYR A 138 -0.86 0.24 -8.55
CA TYR A 138 -0.03 -0.93 -8.80
C TYR A 138 0.36 -0.97 -10.28
N SER A 139 1.64 -1.17 -10.57
CA SER A 139 2.17 -1.40 -11.91
C SER A 139 2.23 -2.90 -12.20
N ASN A 140 1.54 -3.33 -13.25
CA ASN A 140 1.47 -4.72 -13.72
C ASN A 140 2.24 -4.80 -15.04
N THR A 141 3.33 -5.57 -15.08
CA THR A 141 4.11 -5.82 -16.31
C THR A 141 3.57 -7.08 -16.99
N THR A 142 3.10 -6.95 -18.23
CA THR A 142 2.60 -8.07 -19.05
C THR A 142 3.68 -8.54 -20.02
N LEU A 143 3.99 -9.84 -19.97
CA LEU A 143 4.83 -10.58 -20.91
C LEU A 143 4.03 -10.90 -22.19
N SER A 144 4.62 -10.63 -23.36
CA SER A 144 4.08 -11.04 -24.65
C SER A 144 5.00 -12.09 -25.28
N VAL A 145 4.43 -13.27 -25.52
CA VAL A 145 5.03 -14.42 -26.20
C VAL A 145 4.56 -14.38 -27.65
N THR A 146 5.48 -14.47 -28.63
CA THR A 146 5.11 -14.81 -30.01
C THR A 146 6.13 -15.76 -30.61
N SER A 147 5.67 -16.98 -30.84
CA SER A 147 6.28 -18.04 -31.63
C SER A 147 5.85 -17.96 -33.09
N ALA A 148 6.77 -18.16 -34.04
CA ALA A 148 6.44 -18.59 -35.40
C ALA A 148 7.61 -19.36 -36.03
N SER A 149 7.27 -20.56 -36.52
CA SER A 149 8.12 -21.52 -37.23
C SER A 149 8.18 -21.26 -38.74
N GLY A 150 9.18 -21.83 -39.43
CA GLY A 150 9.00 -22.35 -40.81
C GLY A 150 9.86 -21.72 -41.90
N SER A 151 10.89 -22.47 -42.30
CA SER A 151 11.75 -22.34 -43.50
C SER A 151 10.95 -22.45 -44.81
N ILE A 152 11.33 -21.73 -45.89
CA ILE A 152 11.82 -22.26 -47.21
C ILE A 152 12.23 -21.15 -48.22
N SER A 153 13.34 -21.39 -48.92
CA SER A 153 13.65 -21.12 -50.36
C SER A 153 13.99 -19.72 -50.91
N ALA A 154 15.28 -19.59 -51.28
CA ALA A 154 15.88 -19.19 -52.57
C ALA A 154 15.20 -18.14 -53.47
N ILE A 155 15.88 -17.01 -53.68
CA ILE A 155 15.93 -16.28 -54.97
C ILE A 155 17.35 -15.76 -55.22
N ASN A 156 17.90 -16.11 -56.37
CA ASN A 156 19.13 -15.61 -56.98
C ASN A 156 18.78 -14.41 -57.88
N SER A 157 19.51 -13.28 -57.81
CA SER A 157 19.59 -12.30 -58.92
C SER A 157 20.76 -11.30 -58.79
N TYR A 158 21.82 -11.62 -59.52
CA TYR A 158 22.66 -10.82 -60.45
C TYR A 158 22.75 -9.27 -60.35
N ASN A 159 24.03 -8.82 -60.27
CA ASN A 159 24.66 -7.61 -60.85
C ASN A 159 24.27 -6.23 -60.26
N ASN A 160 25.13 -5.23 -60.04
CA ASN A 160 26.47 -4.92 -60.57
C ASN A 160 27.16 -3.82 -59.72
N VAL A 161 28.49 -3.96 -59.52
CA VAL A 161 29.60 -2.97 -59.52
C VAL A 161 29.51 -1.60 -58.81
N GLY A 162 30.55 -1.35 -57.99
CA GLY A 162 31.06 -0.04 -57.56
C GLY A 162 31.90 -0.16 -56.27
N SER A 163 33.12 -0.70 -56.35
CA SER A 163 34.41 -0.02 -56.17
C SER A 163 34.65 0.66 -54.82
N ASP A 164 35.76 0.24 -54.20
CA ASP A 164 36.55 0.88 -53.14
C ASP A 164 35.94 1.02 -51.73
N VAL A 165 36.36 0.11 -50.83
CA VAL A 165 37.27 0.42 -49.70
C VAL A 165 37.30 -0.77 -48.73
N ALA A 166 38.51 -1.26 -48.49
CA ALA A 166 38.99 -2.01 -47.32
C ALA A 166 37.96 -2.86 -46.54
N ALA A 167 37.94 -4.16 -46.85
CA ALA A 167 37.55 -5.17 -45.88
C ALA A 167 38.51 -6.36 -46.01
N ASP A 168 39.17 -6.69 -44.91
CA ASP A 168 40.01 -7.87 -44.74
C ASP A 168 39.26 -9.13 -45.23
N PRO A 169 39.89 -10.00 -46.05
CA PRO A 169 39.22 -11.21 -46.48
C PRO A 169 39.19 -12.24 -45.33
N PRO A 170 38.03 -12.87 -45.08
CA PRO A 170 37.86 -13.87 -44.04
C PRO A 170 38.70 -15.12 -44.36
N ILE A 171 39.40 -15.62 -43.34
CA ILE A 171 40.04 -16.93 -43.35
C ILE A 171 38.96 -18.00 -43.55
N GLY A 172 38.84 -18.52 -44.78
CA GLY A 172 37.89 -19.57 -45.11
C GLY A 172 38.11 -20.08 -46.54
N GLY A 173 38.61 -21.30 -46.65
CA GLY A 173 39.12 -21.88 -47.90
C GLY A 173 38.09 -21.96 -49.04
N VAL A 174 38.47 -21.38 -50.17
CA VAL A 174 37.89 -21.66 -51.49
C VAL A 174 38.86 -22.59 -52.21
N ALA A 175 38.34 -23.67 -52.81
CA ALA A 175 39.16 -24.57 -53.62
C ALA A 175 39.86 -23.78 -54.75
N ASP A 176 41.15 -24.05 -54.95
CA ASP A 176 42.08 -23.38 -55.88
C ASP A 176 42.71 -22.04 -55.45
N ARG A 177 42.73 -21.74 -54.14
CA ARG A 177 43.57 -20.68 -53.56
C ARG A 177 44.27 -21.18 -52.31
N PHE A 178 45.54 -21.59 -52.43
CA PHE A 178 46.38 -21.78 -51.25
C PHE A 178 47.00 -20.44 -50.85
N LEU A 179 46.81 -20.04 -49.59
CA LEU A 179 47.34 -18.80 -49.00
C LEU A 179 46.91 -17.50 -49.70
N GLY A 180 45.77 -17.50 -50.39
CA GLY A 180 45.21 -16.32 -51.06
C GLY A 180 45.80 -16.03 -52.44
N ILE A 181 46.69 -16.87 -52.96
CA ILE A 181 47.39 -16.66 -54.24
C ILE A 181 46.84 -17.62 -55.31
N THR A 182 46.55 -17.10 -56.50
CA THR A 182 46.02 -17.89 -57.65
C THR A 182 47.17 -18.35 -58.55
N PRO A 183 47.15 -19.56 -59.16
CA PRO A 183 48.19 -20.02 -60.08
C PRO A 183 48.47 -19.05 -61.25
N ALA A 184 47.45 -18.35 -61.74
CA ALA A 184 47.61 -17.31 -62.77
C ALA A 184 48.49 -16.13 -62.33
N TYR A 185 48.49 -15.80 -61.03
CA TYR A 185 49.34 -14.74 -60.46
C TYR A 185 50.81 -15.15 -60.49
N LEU A 186 51.14 -16.41 -60.14
CA LEU A 186 52.51 -16.92 -60.22
C LEU A 186 53.03 -16.95 -61.67
N TYR A 187 52.20 -17.34 -62.63
CA TYR A 187 52.56 -17.30 -64.06
C TYR A 187 52.80 -15.89 -64.57
N GLN A 188 52.16 -14.88 -63.97
CA GLN A 188 52.33 -13.48 -64.33
C GLN A 188 53.56 -12.87 -63.65
N THR A 189 53.82 -13.18 -62.37
CA THR A 189 55.05 -12.76 -61.68
C THR A 189 56.30 -13.37 -62.33
N GLN A 190 56.20 -14.60 -62.85
CA GLN A 190 57.29 -15.25 -63.56
C GLN A 190 57.53 -14.69 -64.98
N GLN A 191 56.54 -14.00 -65.57
CA GLN A 191 56.69 -13.34 -66.88
C GLN A 191 57.12 -11.87 -66.77
N GLU A 192 56.87 -11.21 -65.64
CA GLU A 192 57.20 -9.79 -65.44
C GLU A 192 58.66 -9.54 -64.99
N GLU A 193 59.40 -10.56 -64.54
CA GLU A 193 60.87 -10.48 -64.43
C GLU A 193 61.54 -11.17 -65.64
N PRO A 194 61.92 -10.44 -66.69
CA PRO A 194 62.90 -10.95 -67.63
C PRO A 194 64.22 -11.01 -66.88
N ILE A 195 64.67 -12.22 -66.56
CA ILE A 195 65.99 -12.53 -66.00
C ILE A 195 67.05 -12.02 -66.99
N LEU A 196 67.42 -10.75 -66.81
CA LEU A 196 68.56 -10.11 -67.45
C LEU A 196 69.80 -10.55 -66.65
N GLY A 197 70.39 -11.66 -67.05
CA GLY A 197 71.80 -11.99 -66.81
C GLY A 197 72.34 -11.88 -65.37
N VAL A 198 71.81 -12.68 -64.44
CA VAL A 198 72.53 -13.01 -63.20
C VAL A 198 73.04 -14.44 -63.31
N ASP A 199 74.35 -14.60 -63.12
CA ASP A 199 75.09 -15.84 -63.29
C ASP A 199 74.49 -16.98 -62.44
N MET A 200 74.11 -18.10 -63.07
CA MET A 200 73.59 -19.32 -62.41
C MET A 200 74.37 -19.78 -61.15
N PRO A 201 75.71 -19.68 -61.07
CA PRO A 201 76.44 -20.10 -59.87
C PRO A 201 76.30 -19.14 -58.68
N ASP A 202 75.93 -17.88 -58.90
CA ASP A 202 75.82 -16.89 -57.82
C ASP A 202 74.48 -16.96 -57.09
N TYR A 203 73.45 -17.52 -57.72
CA TYR A 203 72.17 -17.86 -57.06
C TYR A 203 72.21 -19.24 -56.39
N GLN A 204 72.92 -20.21 -56.98
CA GLN A 204 73.04 -21.56 -56.40
C GLN A 204 73.77 -21.58 -55.05
N ARG A 205 74.83 -20.77 -54.88
CA ARG A 205 75.61 -20.75 -53.62
C ARG A 205 74.81 -20.33 -52.37
N PRO A 206 74.06 -19.20 -52.37
CA PRO A 206 73.24 -18.82 -51.22
C PRO A 206 72.05 -19.77 -51.03
N LEU A 207 71.41 -20.25 -52.11
CA LEU A 207 70.31 -21.21 -52.02
C LEU A 207 70.75 -22.54 -51.39
N VAL A 208 71.92 -23.07 -51.78
CA VAL A 208 72.46 -24.31 -51.20
C VAL A 208 72.79 -24.10 -49.72
N ARG A 209 73.42 -22.97 -49.34
CA ARG A 209 73.68 -22.67 -47.92
C ARG A 209 72.40 -22.56 -47.09
N GLU A 210 71.34 -21.99 -47.64
CA GLU A 210 70.08 -21.87 -46.93
C GLU A 210 69.34 -23.21 -46.82
N ILE A 211 69.43 -24.06 -47.85
CA ILE A 211 68.94 -25.43 -47.80
C ILE A 211 69.74 -26.24 -46.76
N GLU A 212 71.06 -26.11 -46.73
CA GLU A 212 71.93 -26.77 -45.74
C GLU A 212 71.60 -26.30 -44.33
N SER A 213 71.47 -24.99 -44.09
CA SER A 213 71.07 -24.45 -42.79
C SER A 213 69.67 -24.92 -42.35
N ARG A 214 68.70 -24.98 -43.27
CA ARG A 214 67.35 -25.51 -42.97
C ARG A 214 67.33 -27.02 -42.77
N LEU A 215 68.27 -27.75 -43.37
CA LEU A 215 68.40 -29.19 -43.17
C LEU A 215 69.11 -29.47 -41.84
N GLU A 216 70.14 -28.71 -41.52
CA GLU A 216 70.89 -28.76 -40.26
C GLU A 216 69.97 -28.49 -39.07
N THR A 217 69.15 -27.43 -39.11
CA THR A 217 68.15 -27.17 -38.05
C THR A 217 67.11 -28.28 -37.88
N LYS A 218 66.70 -28.94 -38.98
CA LYS A 218 65.79 -30.10 -38.91
C LYS A 218 66.49 -31.35 -38.37
N CYS A 219 67.74 -31.57 -38.74
CA CYS A 219 68.55 -32.65 -38.23
C CYS A 219 68.88 -32.44 -36.75
N ASP A 220 69.14 -31.21 -36.31
CA ASP A 220 69.34 -30.84 -34.91
C ASP A 220 68.05 -31.01 -34.10
N MET A 221 66.89 -30.63 -34.64
CA MET A 221 65.60 -30.89 -34.01
C MET A 221 65.33 -32.39 -33.86
N LEU A 222 65.64 -33.19 -34.89
CA LEU A 222 65.53 -34.65 -34.79
C LEU A 222 66.55 -35.21 -33.78
N ALA A 223 67.78 -34.71 -33.77
CA ALA A 223 68.80 -35.10 -32.83
C ALA A 223 68.42 -34.73 -31.38
N GLU A 224 67.75 -33.60 -31.16
CA GLU A 224 67.20 -33.20 -29.85
C GLU A 224 66.08 -34.16 -29.42
N ILE A 225 65.18 -34.55 -30.33
CA ILE A 225 64.13 -35.54 -30.05
C ILE A 225 64.75 -36.91 -29.70
N PHE A 226 65.76 -37.36 -30.46
CA PHE A 226 66.45 -38.63 -30.20
C PHE A 226 67.35 -38.57 -28.96
N ALA A 227 68.00 -37.45 -28.67
CA ALA A 227 68.79 -37.25 -27.45
C ALA A 227 67.91 -37.16 -26.19
N SER A 228 66.68 -36.65 -26.34
CA SER A 228 65.65 -36.68 -25.29
C SER A 228 65.09 -38.09 -25.07
N GLU A 229 65.11 -38.94 -26.10
CA GLU A 229 64.72 -40.36 -26.04
C GLU A 229 65.84 -41.31 -25.57
N GLU A 230 67.10 -40.88 -25.55
CA GLU A 230 68.24 -41.74 -25.18
C GLU A 230 68.42 -41.91 -23.66
N ILE A 231 67.72 -41.13 -22.83
CA ILE A 231 67.82 -41.24 -21.37
C ILE A 231 66.99 -42.41 -20.83
N ASP A 232 66.02 -42.96 -21.55
CA ASP A 232 65.30 -44.16 -21.10
C ASP A 232 64.82 -45.06 -22.26
N SER A 233 65.44 -46.25 -22.39
CA SER A 233 64.83 -47.54 -22.82
C SER A 233 65.45 -48.23 -24.05
N SER A 234 66.52 -48.99 -23.83
CA SER A 234 66.85 -50.15 -24.67
C SER A 234 65.81 -51.27 -24.47
N SER A 235 64.61 -51.16 -25.09
CA SER A 235 63.66 -52.27 -25.36
C SER A 235 62.28 -51.83 -25.91
N ILE A 236 62.15 -50.69 -26.62
CA ILE A 236 60.82 -50.11 -26.92
C ILE A 236 60.26 -50.33 -28.34
N SER A 237 60.91 -51.12 -29.21
CA SER A 237 60.42 -51.28 -30.59
C SER A 237 59.35 -52.38 -30.80
N GLN A 238 59.05 -53.21 -29.80
CA GLN A 238 57.97 -54.23 -29.88
C GLN A 238 56.90 -54.14 -28.79
N ILE A 239 56.99 -53.20 -27.84
CA ILE A 239 56.06 -53.06 -26.70
C ILE A 239 55.06 -51.90 -26.90
N SER A 240 55.29 -51.01 -27.87
CA SER A 240 54.53 -49.76 -28.05
C SER A 240 53.03 -49.95 -28.36
N SER A 241 52.65 -50.99 -29.12
CA SER A 241 51.23 -51.25 -29.45
C SER A 241 50.46 -51.89 -28.30
N ALA A 242 51.06 -52.84 -27.56
CA ALA A 242 50.43 -53.48 -26.41
C ALA A 242 50.33 -52.54 -25.19
N ARG A 243 51.36 -51.71 -24.94
CA ARG A 243 51.32 -50.65 -23.91
C ARG A 243 50.34 -49.53 -24.23
N LEU A 244 50.01 -49.29 -25.49
CA LEU A 244 48.98 -48.31 -25.83
C LEU A 244 47.61 -48.78 -25.37
N SER A 245 47.27 -50.05 -25.63
CA SER A 245 46.01 -50.65 -25.16
C SER A 245 45.90 -50.62 -23.63
N GLU A 246 47.00 -50.89 -22.92
CA GLU A 246 47.00 -50.84 -21.45
C GLU A 246 46.94 -49.40 -20.90
N ARG A 247 47.62 -48.43 -21.53
CA ARG A 247 47.46 -47.00 -21.17
C ARG A 247 46.05 -46.49 -21.45
N VAL A 248 45.46 -46.88 -22.57
CA VAL A 248 44.08 -46.52 -22.91
C VAL A 248 43.11 -47.14 -21.91
N LYS A 249 43.33 -48.39 -21.50
CA LYS A 249 42.55 -49.04 -20.44
C LYS A 249 42.67 -48.30 -19.10
N MET A 250 43.88 -47.92 -18.68
CA MET A 250 44.09 -47.13 -17.45
C MET A 250 43.42 -45.75 -17.54
N ILE A 251 43.48 -45.09 -18.70
CA ILE A 251 42.81 -43.80 -18.92
C ILE A 251 41.28 -43.97 -18.90
N ILE A 252 40.75 -45.04 -19.50
CA ILE A 252 39.31 -45.33 -19.44
C ILE A 252 38.89 -45.61 -18.00
N GLU A 253 39.64 -46.41 -17.24
CA GLU A 253 39.35 -46.70 -15.83
C GLU A 253 39.44 -45.42 -14.97
N GLU A 254 40.37 -44.50 -15.24
CA GLU A 254 40.42 -43.20 -14.56
C GLU A 254 39.23 -42.30 -14.94
N ILE A 255 38.84 -42.26 -16.23
CA ILE A 255 37.67 -41.51 -16.69
C ILE A 255 36.38 -42.08 -16.09
N GLU A 256 36.22 -43.40 -16.05
CA GLU A 256 35.04 -44.06 -15.46
C GLU A 256 34.96 -43.78 -13.95
N LYS A 257 36.10 -43.70 -13.26
CA LYS A 257 36.16 -43.33 -11.86
C LYS A 257 35.83 -41.85 -11.65
N GLU A 258 36.38 -40.95 -12.46
CA GLU A 258 36.04 -39.52 -12.43
C GLU A 258 34.56 -39.29 -12.74
N GLU A 259 33.98 -40.03 -13.69
CA GLU A 259 32.55 -39.98 -14.00
C GLU A 259 31.71 -40.44 -12.81
N ALA A 260 32.11 -41.51 -12.11
CA ALA A 260 31.44 -41.96 -10.90
C ALA A 260 31.51 -40.93 -9.77
N ASP A 261 32.66 -40.28 -9.58
CA ASP A 261 32.84 -39.21 -8.58
C ASP A 261 31.97 -37.99 -8.92
N LEU A 262 31.91 -37.59 -10.20
CA LEU A 262 31.05 -36.48 -10.66
C LEU A 262 29.56 -36.79 -10.50
N LEU A 263 29.15 -38.04 -10.71
CA LEU A 263 27.76 -38.47 -10.49
C LEU A 263 27.41 -38.46 -8.99
N ASP A 264 28.32 -38.87 -8.12
CA ASP A 264 28.13 -38.76 -6.67
C ASP A 264 28.02 -37.29 -6.24
N ASP A 265 28.87 -36.42 -6.76
CA ASP A 265 28.83 -34.97 -6.52
C ASP A 265 27.49 -34.35 -6.95
N LEU A 266 26.98 -34.70 -8.13
CA LEU A 266 25.68 -34.26 -8.62
C LEU A 266 24.55 -34.73 -7.69
N SER A 267 24.59 -35.99 -7.25
CA SER A 267 23.60 -36.54 -6.32
C SER A 267 23.65 -35.86 -4.94
N SER A 268 24.85 -35.53 -4.46
CA SER A 268 25.06 -34.82 -3.21
C SER A 268 24.53 -33.38 -3.31
N MET A 269 24.69 -32.74 -4.46
CA MET A 269 24.18 -31.41 -4.75
C MET A 269 22.65 -31.39 -4.77
N ASP A 270 22.02 -32.37 -5.44
CA ASP A 270 20.57 -32.49 -5.49
C ASP A 270 19.95 -32.72 -4.09
N ARG A 271 20.62 -33.54 -3.27
CA ARG A 271 20.23 -33.73 -1.87
C ARG A 271 20.34 -32.44 -1.06
N LYS A 272 21.46 -31.70 -1.16
CA LYS A 272 21.63 -30.41 -0.47
C LYS A 272 20.59 -29.38 -0.93
N PHE A 273 20.29 -29.35 -2.23
CA PHE A 273 19.26 -28.49 -2.79
C PHE A 273 17.89 -28.78 -2.19
N ASN A 274 17.52 -30.06 -2.10
CA ASN A 274 16.27 -30.47 -1.47
C ASN A 274 16.24 -30.13 0.03
N GLU A 275 17.35 -30.29 0.75
CA GLU A 275 17.48 -29.87 2.16
C GLU A 275 17.25 -28.35 2.32
N HIS A 276 17.85 -27.52 1.47
CA HIS A 276 17.62 -26.07 1.48
C HIS A 276 16.18 -25.69 1.12
N TYR A 277 15.59 -26.36 0.13
CA TYR A 277 14.20 -26.15 -0.27
C TYR A 277 13.24 -26.50 0.89
N ASN A 278 13.46 -27.62 1.58
CA ASN A 278 12.68 -28.02 2.74
C ASN A 278 12.77 -27.01 3.89
N VAL A 279 13.96 -26.43 4.15
CA VAL A 279 14.11 -25.36 5.16
C VAL A 279 13.32 -24.12 4.74
N LEU A 280 13.36 -23.75 3.46
CA LEU A 280 12.61 -22.61 2.94
C LEU A 280 11.09 -22.84 3.06
N GLU A 281 10.60 -24.04 2.77
CA GLU A 281 9.18 -24.39 2.98
C GLU A 281 8.77 -24.31 4.45
N GLN A 282 9.64 -24.74 5.37
CA GLN A 282 9.38 -24.62 6.81
C GLN A 282 9.31 -23.15 7.25
N ILE A 283 10.25 -22.31 6.80
CA ILE A 283 10.24 -20.88 7.09
C ILE A 283 8.98 -20.22 6.52
N LEU A 284 8.61 -20.54 5.28
CA LEU A 284 7.40 -20.03 4.65
C LEU A 284 6.14 -20.46 5.43
N SER A 285 6.06 -21.71 5.84
CA SER A 285 4.94 -22.23 6.64
C SER A 285 4.82 -21.51 7.99
N VAL A 286 5.94 -21.28 8.68
CA VAL A 286 5.98 -20.52 9.93
C VAL A 286 5.56 -19.06 9.70
N LEU A 287 6.03 -18.43 8.63
CA LEU A 287 5.68 -17.05 8.30
C LEU A 287 4.18 -16.92 7.98
N ILE A 288 3.61 -17.89 7.25
CA ILE A 288 2.17 -17.95 6.96
C ILE A 288 1.37 -18.09 8.25
N LYS A 289 1.79 -18.97 9.16
CA LYS A 289 1.15 -19.12 10.47
C LYS A 289 1.24 -17.82 11.28
N PHE A 290 2.42 -17.20 11.33
CA PHE A 290 2.62 -15.93 12.04
C PHE A 290 1.71 -14.82 11.50
N VAL A 291 1.61 -14.68 10.17
CA VAL A 291 0.75 -13.66 9.55
C VAL A 291 -0.73 -13.94 9.83
N LYS A 292 -1.18 -15.19 9.69
CA LYS A 292 -2.57 -15.57 9.92
C LYS A 292 -2.97 -15.47 11.39
N GLU A 293 -2.20 -16.10 12.28
CA GLU A 293 -2.55 -16.28 13.68
C GLU A 293 -2.21 -15.06 14.54
N LEU A 294 -1.12 -14.35 14.26
CA LEU A 294 -0.71 -13.24 15.13
C LEU A 294 -1.09 -11.87 14.59
N LYS A 295 -1.00 -11.65 13.27
CA LYS A 295 -1.38 -10.35 12.70
C LYS A 295 -2.86 -10.28 12.33
N LEU A 296 -3.35 -11.23 11.56
CA LEU A 296 -4.72 -11.14 11.03
C LEU A 296 -5.78 -11.51 12.08
N GLN A 297 -5.58 -12.59 12.81
CA GLN A 297 -6.53 -13.04 13.82
C GLN A 297 -6.64 -12.06 15.00
N HIS A 298 -5.52 -11.58 15.54
CA HIS A 298 -5.56 -10.62 16.65
C HIS A 298 -6.19 -9.28 16.23
N GLN A 299 -5.94 -8.83 15.00
CA GLN A 299 -6.61 -7.64 14.45
C GLN A 299 -8.12 -7.88 14.32
N HIS A 300 -8.53 -9.04 13.85
CA HIS A 300 -9.95 -9.40 13.76
C HIS A 300 -10.64 -9.42 15.13
N GLU A 301 -10.02 -10.06 16.13
CA GLU A 301 -10.54 -10.12 17.50
C GLU A 301 -10.64 -8.72 18.12
N TYR A 302 -9.62 -7.87 17.92
CA TYR A 302 -9.64 -6.49 18.39
C TYR A 302 -10.76 -5.67 17.72
N ASP A 303 -10.93 -5.81 16.40
CA ASP A 303 -11.99 -5.12 15.66
C ASP A 303 -13.39 -5.62 16.07
N GLU A 304 -13.53 -6.91 16.39
CA GLU A 304 -14.78 -7.47 16.92
C GLU A 304 -15.11 -6.91 18.30
N MET A 305 -14.13 -6.83 19.20
CA MET A 305 -14.29 -6.22 20.52
C MET A 305 -14.64 -4.73 20.42
N LYS A 306 -13.99 -4.00 19.50
CA LYS A 306 -14.30 -2.59 19.23
C LYS A 306 -15.71 -2.41 18.68
N LYS A 307 -16.13 -3.29 17.76
CA LYS A 307 -17.50 -3.30 17.21
C LYS A 307 -18.53 -3.54 18.31
N THR A 308 -18.33 -4.54 19.15
CA THR A 308 -19.27 -4.85 20.23
C THR A 308 -19.36 -3.69 21.23
N TRP A 309 -18.23 -3.09 21.61
CA TRP A 309 -18.21 -1.90 22.46
C TRP A 309 -18.98 -0.72 21.85
N LEU A 310 -18.72 -0.40 20.57
CA LEU A 310 -19.42 0.66 19.85
C LEU A 310 -20.93 0.38 19.79
N CYS A 311 -21.34 -0.85 19.50
CA CYS A 311 -22.75 -1.24 19.50
C CYS A 311 -23.39 -1.03 20.88
N LYS A 312 -22.73 -1.44 21.97
CA LYS A 312 -23.24 -1.23 23.33
C LYS A 312 -23.34 0.25 23.69
N ARG A 313 -22.37 1.06 23.29
CA ARG A 313 -22.39 2.52 23.45
C ARG A 313 -23.54 3.17 22.69
N CYS A 314 -23.79 2.76 21.43
CA CYS A 314 -24.92 3.22 20.64
C CYS A 314 -26.27 2.80 21.25
N GLN A 315 -26.39 1.56 21.73
CA GLN A 315 -27.59 1.09 22.43
C GLN A 315 -27.86 1.91 23.69
N THR A 316 -26.81 2.23 24.46
CA THR A 316 -26.91 3.06 25.66
C THR A 316 -27.34 4.50 25.31
N MET A 317 -26.76 5.08 24.25
CA MET A 317 -27.18 6.41 23.78
C MET A 317 -28.63 6.42 23.33
N ASN A 318 -29.06 5.39 22.59
CA ASN A 318 -30.45 5.25 22.16
C ASN A 318 -31.41 5.15 23.36
N ALA A 319 -31.06 4.35 24.37
CA ALA A 319 -31.84 4.27 25.60
C ALA A 319 -31.94 5.64 26.32
N LYS A 320 -30.83 6.39 26.40
CA LYS A 320 -30.82 7.76 26.95
C LYS A 320 -31.74 8.70 26.17
N LEU A 321 -31.70 8.66 24.84
CA LEU A 321 -32.57 9.48 23.99
C LEU A 321 -34.05 9.14 24.20
N ARG A 322 -34.41 7.85 24.32
CA ARG A 322 -35.80 7.44 24.63
C ARG A 322 -36.27 7.93 26.00
N VAL A 323 -35.39 7.93 27.00
CA VAL A 323 -35.73 8.49 28.31
C VAL A 323 -35.99 9.99 28.21
N LEU A 324 -35.16 10.72 27.46
CA LEU A 324 -35.38 12.15 27.21
C LEU A 324 -36.69 12.40 26.45
N GLU A 325 -37.00 11.57 25.45
CA GLU A 325 -38.28 11.63 24.74
C GLU A 325 -39.47 11.47 25.69
N HIS A 326 -39.44 10.45 26.57
CA HIS A 326 -40.49 10.25 27.56
C HIS A 326 -40.56 11.38 28.58
N LEU A 327 -39.44 11.99 28.95
CA LEU A 327 -39.39 13.13 29.85
C LEU A 327 -40.03 14.37 29.19
N LEU A 328 -39.70 14.65 27.93
CA LEU A 328 -40.33 15.72 27.15
C LEU A 328 -41.84 15.49 26.96
N LEU A 329 -42.25 14.26 26.65
CA LEU A 329 -43.67 13.89 26.55
C LEU A 329 -44.41 14.13 27.86
N ARG A 330 -43.83 13.71 28.99
CA ARG A 330 -44.40 13.93 30.33
C ARG A 330 -44.52 15.40 30.66
N ASP A 331 -43.50 16.20 30.32
CA ASP A 331 -43.46 17.62 30.65
C ASP A 331 -44.38 18.45 29.73
N THR A 332 -44.57 18.03 28.47
CA THR A 332 -45.46 18.70 27.50
C THR A 332 -46.93 18.28 27.69
N TYR A 333 -47.17 16.99 27.88
CA TYR A 333 -48.49 16.40 28.04
C TYR A 333 -48.74 16.06 29.51
N THR A 334 -48.99 17.11 30.29
CA THR A 334 -49.41 16.98 31.68
C THR A 334 -50.84 16.42 31.75
N LYS A 335 -51.22 15.90 32.92
CA LYS A 335 -52.56 15.34 33.16
C LYS A 335 -53.69 16.34 32.86
N ASP A 336 -53.38 17.64 32.94
CA ASP A 336 -54.32 18.72 32.73
C ASP A 336 -54.28 19.28 31.29
N SER A 337 -53.12 19.26 30.63
CA SER A 337 -53.00 19.78 29.25
C SER A 337 -53.69 18.87 28.23
N VAL A 338 -53.63 17.55 28.40
CA VAL A 338 -54.28 16.57 27.51
C VAL A 338 -55.80 16.75 27.43
N PRO A 339 -56.56 16.78 28.55
CA PRO A 339 -58.00 17.01 28.49
C PRO A 339 -58.35 18.43 28.01
N ALA A 340 -57.52 19.44 28.29
CA ALA A 340 -57.71 20.80 27.75
C ALA A 340 -57.57 20.81 26.22
N LEU A 341 -56.52 20.19 25.67
CA LEU A 341 -56.31 20.00 24.24
C LEU A 341 -57.48 19.25 23.59
N HIS A 342 -58.02 18.23 24.26
CA HIS A 342 -59.18 17.50 23.75
C HIS A 342 -60.45 18.36 23.70
N ARG A 343 -60.69 19.20 24.72
CA ARG A 343 -61.79 20.17 24.70
C ARG A 343 -61.64 21.20 23.58
N ILE A 344 -60.44 21.74 23.40
CA ILE A 344 -60.14 22.67 22.30
C ILE A 344 -60.38 21.99 20.95
N ARG A 345 -59.89 20.77 20.76
CA ARG A 345 -60.11 19.99 19.54
C ARG A 345 -61.60 19.78 19.27
N LYS A 346 -62.38 19.41 20.29
CA LYS A 346 -63.83 19.23 20.18
C LYS A 346 -64.51 20.54 19.75
N PHE A 347 -64.18 21.65 20.41
CA PHE A 347 -64.74 22.97 20.09
C PHE A 347 -64.42 23.40 18.65
N LEU A 348 -63.18 23.18 18.20
CA LEU A 348 -62.79 23.50 16.84
C LEU A 348 -63.52 22.62 15.83
N LEU A 349 -63.68 21.32 16.10
CA LEU A 349 -64.43 20.43 15.22
C LEU A 349 -65.90 20.85 15.11
N GLU A 350 -66.56 21.14 16.25
CA GLU A 350 -67.94 21.64 16.28
C GLU A 350 -68.06 22.97 15.52
N ALA A 351 -67.13 23.91 15.73
CA ALA A 351 -67.12 25.18 15.01
C ALA A 351 -66.90 25.00 13.49
N THR A 352 -66.03 24.07 13.08
CA THR A 352 -65.83 23.78 11.65
C THR A 352 -67.06 23.11 11.03
N GLU A 353 -67.73 22.23 11.76
CA GLU A 353 -68.96 21.58 11.31
C GLU A 353 -70.08 22.62 11.18
N GLU A 354 -70.28 23.47 12.18
CA GLU A 354 -71.28 24.55 12.13
C GLU A 354 -71.00 25.52 10.99
N ALA A 355 -69.75 25.93 10.80
CA ALA A 355 -69.36 26.78 9.67
C ALA A 355 -69.62 26.08 8.32
N SER A 356 -69.34 24.78 8.22
CA SER A 356 -69.61 24.01 7.00
C SER A 356 -71.11 23.90 6.72
N ILE A 357 -71.93 23.71 7.75
CA ILE A 357 -73.38 23.67 7.65
C ILE A 357 -73.90 25.04 7.21
N SER A 358 -73.41 26.12 7.81
CA SER A 358 -73.77 27.50 7.45
C SER A 358 -73.39 27.82 6.01
N TYR A 359 -72.18 27.44 5.59
CA TYR A 359 -71.71 27.56 4.22
C TYR A 359 -72.59 26.78 3.25
N ASN A 360 -72.85 25.50 3.51
CA ASN A 360 -73.70 24.67 2.67
C ASN A 360 -75.12 25.25 2.56
N LYS A 361 -75.69 25.76 3.67
CA LYS A 361 -76.98 26.48 3.64
C LYS A 361 -76.93 27.71 2.74
N ALA A 362 -75.88 28.52 2.82
CA ALA A 362 -75.71 29.70 1.97
C ALA A 362 -75.54 29.32 0.48
N VAL A 363 -74.76 28.28 0.18
CA VAL A 363 -74.58 27.75 -1.18
C VAL A 363 -75.89 27.21 -1.75
N THR A 364 -76.68 26.48 -0.96
CA THR A 364 -78.00 26.00 -1.40
C THR A 364 -78.92 27.17 -1.71
N ARG A 365 -78.98 28.20 -0.85
CA ARG A 365 -79.74 29.42 -1.12
C ARG A 365 -79.27 30.15 -2.38
N LEU A 366 -77.96 30.26 -2.59
CA LEU A 366 -77.41 30.84 -3.82
C LEU A 366 -77.80 30.03 -5.06
N ARG A 367 -77.79 28.70 -4.97
CA ARG A 367 -78.22 27.82 -6.07
C ARG A 367 -79.71 28.01 -6.37
N GLU A 368 -80.54 28.20 -5.35
CA GLU A 368 -81.96 28.53 -5.52
C GLU A 368 -82.13 29.83 -6.32
N TYR A 369 -81.37 30.89 -5.99
CA TYR A 369 -81.39 32.15 -6.75
C TYR A 369 -80.84 32.03 -8.17
N GLN A 370 -79.77 31.24 -8.37
CA GLN A 370 -79.23 30.97 -9.71
C GLN A 370 -80.19 30.17 -10.60
N GLY A 371 -81.12 29.42 -10.01
CA GLY A 371 -82.17 28.69 -10.73
C GLY A 371 -83.37 29.55 -11.13
N VAL A 372 -83.42 30.83 -10.74
CA VAL A 372 -84.51 31.76 -11.10
C VAL A 372 -84.27 32.34 -12.50
N ASP A 373 -85.35 32.63 -13.22
CA ASP A 373 -85.39 33.16 -14.59
C ASP A 373 -84.49 34.41 -14.79
N PRO A 374 -83.70 34.53 -15.89
CA PRO A 374 -82.88 35.71 -16.21
C PRO A 374 -83.60 37.07 -16.15
N HIS A 375 -84.94 37.10 -16.29
CA HIS A 375 -85.71 38.33 -16.10
C HIS A 375 -85.63 38.87 -14.66
N PHE A 376 -85.51 37.98 -13.67
CA PHE A 376 -85.38 38.32 -12.25
C PHE A 376 -84.09 39.11 -11.96
N ASP A 377 -82.98 38.80 -12.63
CA ASP A 377 -81.71 39.54 -12.48
C ASP A 377 -81.83 41.01 -12.91
N SER A 378 -82.60 41.27 -13.98
CA SER A 378 -82.88 42.64 -14.45
C SER A 378 -83.67 43.42 -13.40
N ILE A 379 -84.69 42.79 -12.82
CA ILE A 379 -85.52 43.39 -11.76
C ILE A 379 -84.69 43.62 -10.50
N ALA A 380 -83.86 42.66 -10.08
CA ALA A 380 -83.00 42.77 -8.91
C ALA A 380 -81.99 43.94 -9.04
N ARG A 381 -81.43 44.16 -10.23
CA ARG A 381 -80.55 45.31 -10.52
C ARG A 381 -81.29 46.64 -10.43
N GLN A 382 -82.47 46.74 -11.05
CA GLN A 382 -83.28 47.95 -10.99
C GLN A 382 -83.71 48.27 -9.55
N TYR A 383 -84.11 47.26 -8.78
CA TYR A 383 -84.44 47.40 -7.37
C TYR A 383 -83.21 47.88 -6.57
N HIS A 384 -82.04 47.29 -6.79
CA HIS A 384 -80.79 47.70 -6.16
C HIS A 384 -80.45 49.18 -6.44
N ASP A 385 -80.59 49.62 -7.69
CA ASP A 385 -80.33 51.01 -8.09
C ASP A 385 -81.31 51.98 -7.41
N ILE A 386 -82.59 51.59 -7.29
CA ILE A 386 -83.62 52.39 -6.60
C ILE A 386 -83.31 52.46 -5.11
N VAL A 387 -82.97 51.34 -4.46
CA VAL A 387 -82.62 51.31 -3.03
C VAL A 387 -81.40 52.19 -2.75
N LYS A 388 -80.36 52.09 -3.58
CA LYS A 388 -79.16 52.94 -3.46
C LYS A 388 -79.49 54.42 -3.60
N LYS A 389 -80.40 54.78 -4.51
CA LYS A 389 -80.88 56.15 -4.67
C LYS A 389 -81.67 56.63 -3.45
N LEU A 390 -82.51 55.77 -2.88
CA LEU A 390 -83.28 56.07 -1.66
C LEU A 390 -82.37 56.25 -0.45
N GLU A 391 -81.33 55.42 -0.29
CA GLU A 391 -80.34 55.59 0.76
C GLU A 391 -79.59 56.92 0.62
N GLY A 392 -79.20 57.30 -0.61
CA GLY A 392 -78.58 58.60 -0.86
C GLY A 392 -79.50 59.78 -0.56
N MET A 393 -80.77 59.70 -0.96
CA MET A 393 -81.78 60.71 -0.63
C MET A 393 -82.03 60.79 0.87
N ARG A 394 -82.14 59.64 1.55
CA ARG A 394 -82.32 59.58 3.00
C ARG A 394 -81.13 60.18 3.73
N TRP A 395 -79.91 59.85 3.31
CA TRP A 395 -78.69 60.48 3.83
C TRP A 395 -78.72 62.00 3.62
N THR A 396 -79.19 62.47 2.47
CA THR A 396 -79.30 63.90 2.16
C THR A 396 -80.35 64.59 3.04
N ILE A 397 -81.49 63.96 3.26
CA ILE A 397 -82.56 64.46 4.14
C ILE A 397 -82.07 64.52 5.59
N ASP A 398 -81.46 63.43 6.08
CA ASP A 398 -80.90 63.36 7.42
C ASP A 398 -79.84 64.47 7.63
N GLN A 399 -79.00 64.72 6.62
CA GLN A 399 -78.02 65.81 6.64
C GLN A 399 -78.67 67.20 6.67
N VAL A 400 -79.69 67.45 5.84
CA VAL A 400 -80.44 68.72 5.83
C VAL A 400 -81.21 68.93 7.13
N GLU A 401 -81.73 67.87 7.75
CA GLU A 401 -82.39 67.94 9.05
C GLU A 401 -81.40 68.37 10.14
N ILE A 402 -80.18 67.83 10.12
CA ILE A 402 -79.10 68.24 11.03
C ILE A 402 -78.77 69.73 10.81
N ASP A 403 -78.59 70.15 9.55
CA ASP A 403 -78.26 71.54 9.22
C ASP A 403 -79.38 72.55 9.60
N LEU A 404 -80.65 72.15 9.44
CA LEU A 404 -81.82 72.95 9.85
C LEU A 404 -81.95 73.05 11.37
N LYS A 405 -81.72 71.94 12.09
CA LYS A 405 -81.66 71.95 13.56
C LYS A 405 -80.57 72.91 14.03
N GLN A 406 -79.40 72.88 13.40
CA GLN A 406 -78.29 73.78 13.72
C GLN A 406 -78.66 75.26 13.50
N ARG A 407 -79.25 75.61 12.35
CA ARG A 407 -79.73 77.00 12.08
C ARG A 407 -80.89 77.46 12.96
N SER A 408 -81.77 76.56 13.41
CA SER A 408 -82.87 76.92 14.32
C SER A 408 -82.36 77.29 15.72
N VAL A 409 -81.26 76.69 16.16
CA VAL A 409 -80.58 77.02 17.42
C VAL A 409 -79.89 78.39 17.32
N ASP A 410 -79.33 78.73 16.15
CA ASP A 410 -78.67 80.02 15.90
C ASP A 410 -79.64 81.22 15.78
N HIS A 411 -80.94 80.98 15.54
CA HIS A 411 -81.98 82.04 15.46
C HIS A 411 -82.82 82.21 16.74
N GLN A 412 -82.59 81.41 17.77
CA GLN A 412 -83.21 81.56 19.11
C GLN A 412 -82.29 82.18 20.16
N SER A 413 -81.08 82.60 19.77
CA SER A 413 -80.18 83.47 20.56
C SER A 413 -80.18 84.88 19.98
#